data_AF-A0A1H3URX2-F1
#
_entry.id   AF-A0A1H3URX2-F1
#
_cell.length_a   1.000
_cell.length_b   1.000
_cell.length_c   1.000
_cell.angle_alpha   90.00
_cell.angle_beta   90.00
_cell.angle_gamma   90.00
#
_symmetry.space_group_name_H-M   'P 1'
#
loop_
_entity.id
_entity.type
_entity.pdbx_description
1 polymer ?
#
loop_
_entity_poly.entity_id
_entity_poly.type
_entity_poly.pdbx_seq_one_letter_code
_entity_poly.pdbx_strand_id
1 'polypeptide(L)'
;MRGNDDASPQTRIPADVDTPDKIVYGLTARQLAILAVTGVLGYGIFRSVGGLLPQTVLIAILIPLAGAATVLALGRRDGLSMDAWLLAAVQHTRSAKRLAPAATGRPATAPAWTPSTEAPAAHVPVLRLPANAISDAGVIDAGSHAVALVASTTVNIGLRNGDEQAALIGSYGRWLNSLSGPVQIVISAQRVDLSGHAQRIVDNAETIGNPALAGAAHDYAAFLDDLAVRRDPLWRTVTVAVTAAGDKGRDTEVLRRAEHAASALSALGAQTAVLDGGRAAAVLACATDPYTPSDASWARALPDQAVTGPGD
;
A
#
# COMPACT_ATOMS: atom_id res chain seq x y z
N MET A 1 -20.34 -12.25 -51.88
CA MET A 1 -20.45 -13.22 -50.78
C MET A 1 -19.10 -13.27 -50.08
N ARG A 2 -18.96 -12.66 -48.90
CA ARG A 2 -17.75 -12.74 -48.08
C ARG A 2 -17.82 -14.04 -47.28
N GLY A 3 -16.84 -14.92 -47.44
CA GLY A 3 -16.70 -16.13 -46.65
C GLY A 3 -16.34 -15.78 -45.21
N ASN A 4 -16.99 -16.45 -44.26
CA ASN A 4 -16.66 -16.38 -42.83
C ASN A 4 -15.32 -17.08 -42.59
N ASP A 5 -14.24 -16.31 -42.46
CA ASP A 5 -12.92 -16.79 -41.98
C ASP A 5 -12.66 -16.29 -40.54
N ASP A 6 -13.55 -16.60 -39.61
CA ASP A 6 -13.35 -16.35 -38.16
C ASP A 6 -13.66 -17.62 -37.35
N ALA A 7 -12.98 -18.71 -37.68
CA ALA A 7 -12.93 -19.89 -36.81
C ALA A 7 -11.64 -19.82 -35.99
N SER A 8 -11.68 -19.16 -34.83
CA SER A 8 -10.60 -19.20 -33.85
C SER A 8 -10.38 -20.66 -33.43
N PRO A 9 -9.19 -21.25 -33.61
CA PRO A 9 -8.95 -22.64 -33.22
C PRO A 9 -9.12 -22.78 -31.70
N GLN A 10 -10.23 -23.37 -31.27
CA GLN A 10 -10.47 -23.70 -29.87
C GLN A 10 -9.78 -25.02 -29.55
N THR A 11 -8.58 -24.94 -29.00
CA THR A 11 -7.90 -26.11 -28.43
C THR A 11 -8.46 -26.37 -27.04
N ARG A 12 -9.08 -27.53 -26.84
CA ARG A 12 -9.57 -27.98 -25.53
C ARG A 12 -8.36 -28.33 -24.67
N ILE A 13 -7.93 -27.39 -23.82
CA ILE A 13 -6.85 -27.62 -22.87
C ILE A 13 -7.32 -28.72 -21.89
N PRO A 14 -6.65 -29.88 -21.81
CA PRO A 14 -6.97 -30.89 -20.82
C PRO A 14 -6.80 -30.27 -19.44
N ALA A 15 -7.82 -30.34 -18.60
CA ALA A 15 -7.81 -29.72 -17.26
C ALA A 15 -6.81 -30.39 -16.29
N ASP A 16 -6.06 -31.40 -16.74
CA ASP A 16 -5.36 -32.35 -15.88
C ASP A 16 -3.95 -32.69 -16.40
N VAL A 17 -3.17 -31.66 -16.75
CA VAL A 17 -1.76 -31.84 -17.19
C VAL A 17 -0.80 -31.96 -15.99
N ASP A 18 -1.20 -31.48 -14.81
CA ASP A 18 -0.33 -31.37 -13.63
C ASP A 18 -0.66 -32.36 -12.49
N THR A 19 -1.50 -33.38 -12.71
CA THR A 19 -1.77 -34.38 -11.66
C THR A 19 -0.52 -35.24 -11.43
N PRO A 20 0.02 -35.27 -10.19
CA PRO A 20 1.22 -36.03 -9.89
C PRO A 20 0.94 -37.54 -9.99
N ASP A 21 1.88 -38.25 -10.61
CA ASP A 21 1.78 -39.68 -10.84
C ASP A 21 1.71 -40.47 -9.52
N LYS A 22 0.78 -41.43 -9.45
CA LYS A 22 0.49 -42.23 -8.25
C LYS A 22 1.18 -43.57 -8.41
N ILE A 23 2.11 -43.89 -7.51
CA ILE A 23 2.98 -45.06 -7.68
C ILE A 23 2.42 -46.27 -6.91
N VAL A 24 2.26 -46.13 -5.59
CA VAL A 24 1.90 -47.26 -4.71
C VAL A 24 0.76 -46.85 -3.78
N TYR A 25 -0.29 -47.69 -3.71
CA TYR A 25 -1.50 -47.46 -2.89
C TYR A 25 -2.19 -46.10 -3.09
N GLY A 26 -2.07 -45.51 -4.29
CA GLY A 26 -2.63 -44.19 -4.60
C GLY A 26 -1.84 -43.01 -4.02
N LEU A 27 -0.68 -43.25 -3.42
CA LEU A 27 0.24 -42.22 -2.94
C LEU A 27 1.25 -41.84 -4.02
N THR A 28 1.61 -40.56 -4.03
CA THR A 28 2.69 -40.02 -4.87
C THR A 28 4.05 -40.45 -4.34
N ALA A 29 5.08 -40.46 -5.20
CA ALA A 29 6.47 -40.70 -4.79
C ALA A 29 6.90 -39.83 -3.59
N ARG A 30 6.45 -38.56 -3.63
CA ARG A 30 6.72 -37.55 -2.59
C ARG A 30 6.11 -37.94 -1.24
N GLN A 31 4.85 -38.36 -1.22
CA GLN A 31 4.15 -38.78 -0.01
C GLN A 31 4.82 -39.99 0.64
N LEU A 32 5.22 -40.96 -0.18
CA LEU A 32 5.94 -42.14 0.30
C LEU A 32 7.32 -41.77 0.87
N ALA A 33 8.05 -40.85 0.22
CA ALA A 33 9.34 -40.39 0.72
C ALA A 33 9.23 -39.70 2.08
N ILE A 34 8.24 -38.81 2.27
CA ILE A 34 8.00 -38.12 3.55
C ILE A 34 7.69 -39.15 4.65
N LEU A 35 6.74 -40.07 4.40
CA LEU A 35 6.35 -41.07 5.38
C LEU A 35 7.48 -42.06 5.69
N ALA A 36 8.27 -42.47 4.69
CA ALA A 36 9.41 -43.35 4.87
C ALA A 36 10.50 -42.70 5.74
N VAL A 37 10.86 -41.44 5.45
CA VAL A 37 11.85 -40.70 6.24
C VAL A 37 11.37 -40.51 7.67
N THR A 38 10.10 -40.13 7.88
CA THR A 38 9.53 -40.02 9.23
C THR A 38 9.55 -41.37 9.96
N GLY A 39 9.22 -42.46 9.27
CA GLY A 39 9.27 -43.81 9.84
C GLY A 39 10.68 -44.22 10.28
N VAL A 40 11.69 -43.94 9.44
CA VAL A 40 13.11 -44.22 9.77
C VAL A 40 13.57 -43.38 10.96
N LEU A 41 13.24 -42.09 11.00
CA LEU A 41 13.57 -41.20 12.12
C LEU A 41 12.88 -41.64 13.41
N GLY A 42 11.57 -41.94 13.34
CA GLY A 42 10.80 -42.44 14.48
C GLY A 42 11.37 -43.75 15.03
N TYR A 43 11.75 -44.68 14.15
CA TYR A 43 12.42 -45.92 14.54
C TYR A 43 13.81 -45.66 15.15
N GLY A 44 14.58 -44.71 14.62
CA GLY A 44 15.87 -44.29 15.19
C GLY A 44 15.74 -43.72 16.60
N ILE A 45 14.71 -42.90 16.85
CA ILE A 45 14.39 -42.36 18.17
C ILE A 45 13.98 -43.48 19.12
N PHE A 46 13.09 -44.37 18.66
CA PHE A 46 12.66 -45.55 19.43
C PHE A 46 13.84 -46.43 19.84
N ARG A 47 14.76 -46.69 18.92
CA ARG A 47 15.94 -47.54 19.19
C ARG A 47 16.95 -46.88 20.13
N SER A 48 17.16 -45.57 19.99
CA SER A 48 18.18 -44.83 20.75
C SER A 48 17.73 -44.51 22.17
N VAL A 49 16.44 -44.19 22.36
CA VAL A 49 15.92 -43.64 23.62
C VAL A 49 14.83 -44.53 24.24
N GLY A 50 14.35 -45.56 23.55
CA GLY A 50 13.28 -46.45 24.04
C GLY A 50 13.64 -47.26 25.28
N GLY A 51 14.93 -47.44 25.57
CA GLY A 51 15.39 -48.03 26.84
C GLY A 51 15.58 -47.01 27.98
N LEU A 52 15.54 -45.71 27.69
CA LEU A 52 15.82 -44.62 28.64
C LEU A 52 14.56 -43.88 29.10
N LEU A 53 13.49 -43.89 28.31
CA LEU A 53 12.22 -43.20 28.59
C LEU A 53 11.08 -44.20 28.88
N PRO A 54 10.16 -43.87 29.79
CA PRO A 54 8.91 -44.61 29.93
C PRO A 54 8.15 -44.63 28.60
N GLN A 55 7.55 -45.79 28.27
CA GLN A 55 6.88 -46.01 26.99
C GLN A 55 5.79 -44.97 26.68
N THR A 56 5.09 -44.48 27.71
CA THR A 56 4.07 -43.42 27.57
C THR A 56 4.64 -42.09 27.06
N VAL A 57 5.82 -41.69 27.55
CA VAL A 57 6.47 -40.43 27.14
C VAL A 57 6.94 -40.53 25.70
N LEU A 58 7.48 -41.68 25.32
CA LEU A 58 7.95 -41.90 23.97
C LEU A 58 6.78 -41.91 22.96
N ILE A 59 5.67 -42.56 23.30
CA ILE A 59 4.44 -42.51 22.49
C ILE A 59 3.93 -41.07 22.37
N ALA A 60 3.93 -40.30 23.46
CA ALA A 60 3.51 -38.90 23.45
C ALA A 60 4.37 -37.99 22.53
N ILE A 61 5.63 -38.34 22.30
CA ILE A 61 6.52 -37.63 21.37
C ILE A 61 6.33 -38.10 19.93
N LEU A 62 6.16 -39.41 19.71
CA LEU A 62 6.04 -39.97 18.36
C LEU A 62 4.69 -39.67 17.72
N ILE A 63 3.59 -39.62 18.49
CA ILE A 63 2.25 -39.30 17.97
C ILE A 63 2.20 -37.93 17.25
N PRO A 64 2.61 -36.80 17.85
CA PRO A 64 2.56 -35.51 17.16
C PRO A 64 3.52 -35.45 15.97
N LEU A 65 4.68 -36.13 16.04
CA LEU A 65 5.61 -36.22 14.93
C LEU A 65 5.00 -36.96 13.73
N ALA A 66 4.35 -38.10 13.99
CA ALA A 66 3.64 -38.87 12.99
C ALA A 66 2.43 -38.10 12.43
N GLY A 67 1.68 -37.41 13.30
CA GLY A 67 0.56 -36.56 12.91
C GLY A 67 1.00 -35.41 11.99
N ALA A 68 2.06 -34.69 12.36
CA ALA A 68 2.64 -33.63 11.54
C ALA A 68 3.13 -34.15 10.18
N ALA A 69 3.80 -35.30 10.15
CA ALA A 69 4.23 -35.92 8.89
C ALA A 69 3.05 -36.34 8.00
N THR A 70 1.97 -36.83 8.60
CA THR A 70 0.74 -37.20 7.90
C THR A 70 0.07 -35.96 7.31
N VAL A 71 -0.05 -34.88 8.08
CA VAL A 71 -0.58 -33.58 7.60
C VAL A 71 0.33 -33.00 6.52
N LEU A 72 1.65 -33.13 6.63
CA LEU A 72 2.59 -32.66 5.62
C LEU A 72 2.49 -33.46 4.31
N ALA A 73 2.32 -34.78 4.40
CA ALA A 73 2.23 -35.65 3.24
C ALA A 73 0.86 -35.57 2.53
N LEU A 74 -0.25 -35.60 3.28
CA LEU A 74 -1.60 -35.65 2.72
C LEU A 74 -2.31 -34.31 2.68
N GLY A 75 -1.86 -33.32 3.46
CA GLY A 75 -2.50 -32.02 3.55
C GLY A 75 -2.38 -31.21 2.26
N ARG A 76 -3.49 -30.57 1.89
CA ARG A 76 -3.55 -29.57 0.83
C ARG A 76 -4.26 -28.34 1.34
N ARG A 77 -3.77 -27.17 0.94
CA ARG A 77 -4.38 -25.89 1.23
C ARG A 77 -4.33 -25.06 -0.04
N ASP A 78 -5.49 -24.57 -0.47
CA ASP A 78 -5.62 -23.71 -1.66
C ASP A 78 -5.00 -24.31 -2.95
N GLY A 79 -5.12 -25.64 -3.10
CA GLY A 79 -4.58 -26.40 -4.24
C GLY A 79 -3.11 -26.79 -4.14
N LEU A 80 -2.34 -26.16 -3.25
CA LEU A 80 -0.93 -26.47 -2.99
C LEU A 80 -0.79 -27.61 -1.97
N SER A 81 0.29 -28.38 -2.08
CA SER A 81 0.68 -29.33 -1.05
C SER A 81 1.24 -28.61 0.18
N MET A 82 1.06 -29.19 1.37
CA MET A 82 1.40 -28.54 2.65
C MET A 82 2.88 -28.16 2.77
N ASP A 83 3.77 -28.94 2.17
CA ASP A 83 5.21 -28.67 2.07
C ASP A 83 5.52 -27.43 1.22
N ALA A 84 4.91 -27.32 0.03
CA ALA A 84 5.04 -26.15 -0.84
C ALA A 84 4.46 -24.89 -0.18
N TRP A 85 3.33 -25.03 0.52
CA TRP A 85 2.71 -23.94 1.27
C TRP A 85 3.61 -23.45 2.41
N LEU A 86 4.18 -24.36 3.22
CA LEU A 86 5.13 -24.04 4.29
C LEU A 86 6.40 -23.39 3.74
N LEU A 87 6.93 -23.90 2.63
CA LEU A 87 8.13 -23.36 2.00
C LEU A 87 7.86 -21.95 1.47
N ALA A 88 6.72 -21.71 0.84
CA ALA A 88 6.29 -20.38 0.41
C ALA A 88 6.13 -19.43 1.61
N ALA A 89 5.55 -19.90 2.72
CA ALA A 89 5.43 -19.12 3.94
C ALA A 89 6.81 -18.74 4.52
N VAL A 90 7.77 -19.68 4.57
CA VAL A 90 9.15 -19.43 5.02
C VAL A 90 9.89 -18.48 4.07
N GLN A 91 9.72 -18.62 2.76
CA GLN A 91 10.29 -17.68 1.78
C GLN A 91 9.69 -16.29 1.94
N HIS A 92 8.38 -16.19 2.14
CA HIS A 92 7.70 -14.92 2.33
C HIS A 92 8.16 -14.22 3.63
N THR A 93 8.28 -14.95 4.74
CA THR A 93 8.78 -14.36 5.99
C THR A 93 10.23 -13.90 5.90
N ARG A 94 11.05 -14.56 5.06
CA ARG A 94 12.44 -14.19 4.79
C ARG A 94 12.61 -13.17 3.66
N SER A 95 11.57 -12.90 2.88
CA SER A 95 11.63 -11.95 1.79
C SER A 95 11.74 -10.52 2.32
N ALA A 96 12.49 -9.67 1.63
CA ALA A 96 12.59 -8.27 1.98
C ALA A 96 11.21 -7.61 1.81
N LYS A 97 10.62 -7.18 2.93
CA LYS A 97 9.28 -6.55 2.95
C LYS A 97 9.27 -5.11 2.40
N ARG A 98 10.45 -4.60 2.04
CA ARG A 98 10.64 -3.28 1.42
C ARG A 98 11.49 -3.48 0.17
N LEU A 99 10.87 -3.34 -0.99
CA LEU A 99 11.56 -3.35 -2.27
C LEU A 99 11.93 -1.91 -2.60
N ALA A 100 13.22 -1.58 -2.52
CA ALA A 100 13.72 -0.35 -3.13
C ALA A 100 13.90 -0.59 -4.64
N PRO A 101 13.66 0.42 -5.50
CA PRO A 101 14.05 0.33 -6.91
C PRO A 101 15.56 0.06 -6.97
N ALA A 102 15.94 -1.15 -7.39
CA ALA A 102 17.34 -1.52 -7.50
C ALA A 102 17.94 -0.74 -8.68
N ALA A 103 18.72 0.31 -8.38
CA ALA A 103 19.50 1.03 -9.39
C ALA A 103 20.59 0.14 -10.01
N THR A 104 20.97 -0.95 -9.34
CA THR A 104 22.02 -1.87 -9.79
C THR A 104 21.82 -3.24 -9.16
N GLY A 105 21.48 -4.24 -9.97
CA GLY A 105 21.45 -5.65 -9.55
C GLY A 105 20.09 -6.29 -9.73
N ARG A 106 19.78 -6.67 -10.97
CA ARG A 106 18.78 -7.70 -11.25
C ARG A 106 19.27 -9.02 -10.62
N PRO A 107 18.41 -9.85 -10.00
CA PRO A 107 18.78 -11.24 -9.76
C PRO A 107 19.19 -11.88 -11.09
N ALA A 108 20.38 -12.47 -11.14
CA ALA A 108 21.04 -12.88 -12.39
C ALA A 108 20.26 -13.93 -13.20
N THR A 109 19.25 -14.57 -12.62
CA THR A 109 18.43 -15.58 -13.28
C THR A 109 16.98 -15.48 -12.80
N ALA A 110 16.06 -15.42 -13.75
CA ALA A 110 14.65 -15.61 -13.46
C ALA A 110 14.42 -17.07 -13.02
N PRO A 111 13.50 -17.34 -12.08
CA PRO A 111 13.17 -18.71 -11.68
C PRO A 111 12.79 -19.58 -12.88
N ALA A 112 13.15 -20.87 -12.85
CA ALA A 112 12.95 -21.78 -13.99
C ALA A 112 11.48 -21.95 -14.45
N TRP A 113 10.51 -21.61 -13.59
CA TRP A 113 9.08 -21.67 -13.90
C TRP A 113 8.55 -20.42 -14.62
N THR A 114 9.33 -19.35 -14.73
CA THR A 114 8.89 -18.14 -15.43
C THR A 114 8.96 -18.36 -16.94
N PRO A 115 7.89 -18.06 -17.71
CA PRO A 115 7.95 -18.14 -19.16
C PRO A 115 9.07 -17.24 -19.69
N SER A 116 9.76 -17.71 -20.73
CA SER A 116 10.80 -16.94 -21.43
C SER A 116 10.19 -15.67 -21.98
N THR A 117 10.25 -14.62 -21.16
CA THR A 117 9.77 -13.29 -21.51
C THR A 117 10.97 -12.55 -22.08
N GLU A 118 10.81 -12.03 -23.29
CA GLU A 118 11.79 -11.15 -23.89
C GLU A 118 12.13 -10.04 -22.88
N ALA A 119 13.42 -9.76 -22.70
CA ALA A 119 13.83 -8.72 -21.77
C ALA A 119 13.11 -7.42 -22.17
N PRO A 120 12.36 -6.76 -21.27
CA PRO A 120 11.67 -5.54 -21.63
C PRO A 120 12.70 -4.56 -22.19
N ALA A 121 12.49 -4.10 -23.43
CA ALA A 121 13.42 -3.25 -24.15
C ALA A 121 13.67 -1.91 -23.43
N ALA A 122 12.76 -1.51 -22.54
CA ALA A 122 12.85 -0.30 -21.74
C ALA A 122 13.12 -0.63 -20.27
N HIS A 123 14.30 -0.25 -19.80
CA HIS A 123 14.53 -0.04 -18.37
C HIS A 123 13.80 1.25 -18.00
N VAL A 124 12.89 1.23 -17.03
CA VAL A 124 12.40 2.48 -16.44
C VAL A 124 13.57 3.04 -15.63
N PRO A 125 14.23 4.13 -16.07
CA PRO A 125 15.34 4.68 -15.30
C PRO A 125 14.82 5.14 -13.94
N VAL A 126 15.69 5.12 -12.92
CA VAL A 126 15.36 5.72 -11.63
C VAL A 126 14.91 7.15 -11.88
N LEU A 127 13.67 7.45 -11.49
CA LEU A 127 13.06 8.77 -11.66
C LEU A 127 13.88 9.78 -10.85
N ARG A 128 14.78 10.51 -11.51
CA ARG A 128 15.51 11.61 -10.91
C ARG A 128 14.58 12.81 -10.87
N LEU A 129 13.82 12.91 -9.79
CA LEU A 129 13.01 14.09 -9.52
C LEU A 129 13.95 15.28 -9.24
N PRO A 130 13.59 16.50 -9.68
CA PRO A 130 14.41 17.69 -9.45
C PRO A 130 14.47 18.09 -7.96
N ALA A 131 13.57 17.57 -7.13
CA ALA A 131 13.53 17.86 -5.70
C ALA A 131 14.62 17.08 -4.93
N ASN A 132 15.48 17.82 -4.22
CA ASN A 132 16.63 17.28 -3.49
C ASN A 132 16.43 17.25 -1.98
N ALA A 133 15.73 18.24 -1.43
CA ALA A 133 15.56 18.41 0.02
C ALA A 133 14.24 19.12 0.36
N ILE A 134 13.80 18.96 1.60
CA ILE A 134 12.65 19.68 2.19
C ILE A 134 13.15 20.27 3.50
N SER A 135 13.04 21.59 3.68
CA SER A 135 13.40 22.25 4.95
C SER A 135 12.27 22.13 5.99
N ASP A 136 12.59 22.35 7.27
CA ASP A 136 11.59 22.41 8.35
C ASP A 136 10.48 23.43 8.09
N ALA A 137 10.81 24.55 7.43
CA ALA A 137 9.87 25.58 7.04
C ALA A 137 8.97 25.19 5.83
N GLY A 138 9.18 24.02 5.22
CA GLY A 138 8.39 23.53 4.09
C GLY A 138 8.91 23.95 2.71
N VAL A 139 10.13 24.47 2.62
CA VAL A 139 10.75 24.80 1.33
C VAL A 139 11.31 23.54 0.71
N ILE A 140 10.83 23.21 -0.48
CA ILE A 140 11.30 22.09 -1.31
C ILE A 140 12.35 22.64 -2.28
N ASP A 141 13.58 22.15 -2.16
CA ASP A 141 14.68 22.52 -3.05
C ASP A 141 14.60 21.72 -4.35
N ALA A 142 14.28 22.38 -5.46
CA ALA A 142 14.21 21.79 -6.80
C ALA A 142 15.43 22.16 -7.69
N GLY A 143 16.57 22.50 -7.07
CA GLY A 143 17.79 22.91 -7.76
C GLY A 143 17.74 24.38 -8.16
N SER A 144 17.35 24.69 -9.40
CA SER A 144 17.25 26.08 -9.89
C SER A 144 16.04 26.85 -9.32
N HIS A 145 15.16 26.16 -8.61
CA HIS A 145 13.93 26.71 -8.04
C HIS A 145 13.74 26.25 -6.60
N ALA A 146 13.16 27.12 -5.78
CA ALA A 146 12.52 26.75 -4.52
C ALA A 146 11.01 26.60 -4.75
N VAL A 147 10.40 25.61 -4.11
CA VAL A 147 8.95 25.36 -4.16
C VAL A 147 8.39 25.36 -2.74
N ALA A 148 7.24 25.98 -2.53
CA ALA A 148 6.48 25.84 -1.30
C ALA A 148 5.04 25.40 -1.64
N LEU A 149 4.45 24.61 -0.75
CA LEU A 149 3.12 24.05 -0.95
C LEU A 149 2.12 24.75 -0.02
N VAL A 150 0.95 25.06 -0.57
CA VAL A 150 -0.20 25.57 0.18
C VAL A 150 -1.32 24.55 0.04
N ALA A 151 -1.80 24.02 1.16
CA ALA A 151 -3.04 23.25 1.18
C ALA A 151 -4.24 24.19 1.17
N SER A 152 -5.27 23.82 0.43
CA SER A 152 -6.53 24.55 0.35
C SER A 152 -7.70 23.58 0.41
N THR A 153 -8.79 24.00 1.04
CA THR A 153 -10.10 23.35 0.86
C THR A 153 -10.80 23.89 -0.39
N THR A 154 -11.90 23.24 -0.76
CA THR A 154 -12.77 23.69 -1.87
C THR A 154 -13.90 24.58 -1.35
N VAL A 155 -14.31 25.56 -2.15
CA VAL A 155 -15.46 26.44 -1.86
C VAL A 155 -16.61 26.09 -2.81
N ASN A 156 -17.82 25.92 -2.29
CA ASN A 156 -19.00 25.65 -3.11
C ASN A 156 -19.62 26.97 -3.61
N ILE A 157 -19.22 27.38 -4.82
CA ILE A 157 -19.69 28.61 -5.46
C ILE A 157 -21.17 28.50 -5.87
N GLY A 158 -21.63 27.29 -6.24
CA GLY A 158 -23.01 27.07 -6.71
C GLY A 158 -24.09 27.30 -5.64
N LEU A 159 -23.72 27.32 -4.36
CA LEU A 159 -24.63 27.63 -3.25
C LEU A 159 -24.67 29.13 -2.90
N ARG A 160 -23.88 29.96 -3.58
CA ARG A 160 -23.79 31.41 -3.34
C ARG A 160 -24.77 32.19 -4.24
N ASN A 161 -25.19 33.37 -3.81
CA ASN A 161 -26.02 34.25 -4.65
C ASN A 161 -25.18 34.90 -5.78
N GLY A 162 -25.83 35.52 -6.77
CA GLY A 162 -25.15 36.05 -7.96
C GLY A 162 -24.05 37.08 -7.65
N ASP A 163 -24.29 37.98 -6.71
CA ASP A 163 -23.33 39.00 -6.31
C ASP A 163 -22.12 38.39 -5.59
N GLU A 164 -22.36 37.42 -4.70
CA GLU A 164 -21.30 36.65 -4.03
C GLU A 164 -20.46 35.85 -5.03
N GLN A 165 -21.09 35.22 -6.03
CA GLN A 165 -20.36 34.50 -7.09
C GLN A 165 -19.48 35.47 -7.89
N ALA A 166 -19.99 36.62 -8.29
CA ALA A 166 -19.24 37.63 -9.01
C ALA A 166 -18.05 38.17 -8.18
N ALA A 167 -18.26 38.41 -6.88
CA ALA A 167 -17.22 38.85 -5.96
C ALA A 167 -16.10 37.80 -5.78
N LEU A 168 -16.46 36.51 -5.69
CA LEU A 168 -15.51 35.40 -5.62
C LEU A 168 -14.70 35.28 -6.92
N ILE A 169 -15.36 35.32 -8.07
CA ILE A 169 -14.70 35.25 -9.38
C ILE A 169 -13.74 36.45 -9.57
N GLY A 170 -14.19 37.66 -9.23
CA GLY A 170 -13.36 38.86 -9.31
C GLY A 170 -12.13 38.81 -8.40
N SER A 171 -12.29 38.27 -7.19
CA SER A 171 -11.20 38.09 -6.23
C SER A 171 -10.21 37.00 -6.69
N TYR A 172 -10.70 35.90 -7.25
CA TYR A 172 -9.86 34.87 -7.86
C TYR A 172 -9.05 35.43 -9.05
N GLY A 173 -9.69 36.23 -9.90
CA GLY A 173 -9.01 36.94 -10.99
C GLY A 173 -7.93 37.90 -10.50
N ARG A 174 -8.17 38.64 -9.41
CA ARG A 174 -7.16 39.49 -8.77
C ARG A 174 -5.96 38.68 -8.27
N TRP A 175 -6.18 37.52 -7.67
CA TRP A 175 -5.09 36.64 -7.26
C TRP A 175 -4.25 36.18 -8.46
N LEU A 176 -4.89 35.68 -9.52
CA LEU A 176 -4.20 35.26 -10.74
C LEU A 176 -3.36 36.39 -11.36
N ASN A 177 -3.91 37.61 -11.42
CA ASN A 177 -3.21 38.79 -11.93
C ASN A 177 -2.06 39.25 -11.02
N SER A 178 -2.05 38.84 -9.75
CA SER A 178 -0.97 39.18 -8.80
C SER A 178 0.22 38.20 -8.86
N LEU A 179 0.09 37.09 -9.59
CA LEU A 179 1.13 36.07 -9.68
C LEU A 179 2.34 36.61 -10.46
N SER A 180 3.51 36.59 -9.83
CA SER A 180 4.79 37.02 -10.40
C SER A 180 5.66 35.85 -10.88
N GLY A 181 5.10 34.63 -10.93
CA GLY A 181 5.77 33.43 -11.36
C GLY A 181 4.80 32.27 -11.55
N PRO A 182 5.27 31.13 -12.07
CA PRO A 182 4.42 29.98 -12.31
C PRO A 182 3.91 29.41 -10.98
N VAL A 183 2.61 29.13 -10.96
CA VAL A 183 1.89 28.45 -9.88
C VAL A 183 1.21 27.23 -10.48
N GLN A 184 1.28 26.11 -9.76
CA GLN A 184 0.59 24.89 -10.13
C GLN A 184 -0.51 24.61 -9.11
N ILE A 185 -1.74 24.38 -9.58
CA ILE A 185 -2.85 23.94 -8.74
C ILE A 185 -3.08 22.46 -9.05
N VAL A 186 -2.83 21.61 -8.07
CA VAL A 186 -3.03 20.16 -8.16
C VAL A 186 -4.28 19.80 -7.38
N ILE A 187 -5.23 19.15 -8.06
CA ILE A 187 -6.42 18.58 -7.45
C ILE A 187 -6.28 17.08 -7.52
N SER A 188 -6.07 16.45 -6.36
CA SER A 188 -6.06 14.99 -6.25
C SER A 188 -7.41 14.52 -5.73
N ALA A 189 -7.96 13.47 -6.35
CA ALA A 189 -9.17 12.81 -5.88
C ALA A 189 -8.83 11.34 -5.60
N GLN A 190 -9.10 10.91 -4.38
CA GLN A 190 -8.83 9.55 -3.91
C GLN A 190 -10.13 8.93 -3.39
N ARG A 191 -10.31 7.64 -3.63
CA ARG A 191 -11.41 6.89 -3.01
C ARG A 191 -11.16 6.81 -1.52
N VAL A 192 -12.17 7.09 -0.73
CA VAL A 192 -12.11 6.94 0.72
C VAL A 192 -12.25 5.45 1.04
N ASP A 193 -11.26 4.88 1.72
CA ASP A 193 -11.38 3.52 2.26
C ASP A 193 -12.29 3.53 3.51
N LEU A 194 -13.59 3.43 3.25
CA LEU A 194 -14.59 3.30 4.30
C LEU A 194 -14.64 1.90 4.91
N SER A 195 -14.31 0.85 4.16
CA SER A 195 -14.37 -0.53 4.65
C SER A 195 -13.29 -0.79 5.70
N GLY A 196 -12.07 -0.30 5.50
CA GLY A 196 -11.03 -0.35 6.53
C GLY A 196 -11.37 0.49 7.77
N HIS A 197 -12.18 1.55 7.63
CA HIS A 197 -12.69 2.31 8.78
C HIS A 197 -13.82 1.58 9.51
N ALA A 198 -14.78 1.01 8.77
CA ALA A 198 -15.87 0.20 9.32
C ALA A 198 -15.33 -0.99 10.12
N GLN A 199 -14.33 -1.70 9.60
CA GLN A 199 -13.72 -2.82 10.31
C GLN A 199 -13.11 -2.39 11.65
N ARG A 200 -12.37 -1.26 11.69
CA ARG A 200 -11.82 -0.73 12.95
C ARG A 200 -12.90 -0.36 13.96
N ILE A 201 -14.06 0.11 13.51
CA ILE A 201 -15.19 0.41 14.39
C ILE A 201 -15.77 -0.89 14.97
N VAL A 202 -15.91 -1.94 14.16
CA VAL A 202 -16.35 -3.27 14.61
C VAL A 202 -15.38 -3.84 15.64
N ASP A 203 -14.08 -3.84 15.33
CA ASP A 203 -13.04 -4.35 16.25
C ASP A 203 -13.07 -3.59 17.59
N ASN A 204 -13.25 -2.27 17.57
CA ASN A 204 -13.37 -1.47 18.78
C ASN A 204 -14.70 -1.68 19.51
N ALA A 205 -15.79 -2.00 18.80
CA ALA A 205 -17.10 -2.23 19.40
C ALA A 205 -17.07 -3.41 20.40
N GLU A 206 -16.20 -4.40 20.16
CA GLU A 206 -15.99 -5.53 21.08
C GLU A 206 -15.44 -5.09 22.45
N THR A 207 -14.78 -3.94 22.51
CA THR A 207 -14.21 -3.39 23.76
C THR A 207 -15.20 -2.50 24.53
N ILE A 208 -16.34 -2.14 23.93
CA ILE A 208 -17.32 -1.24 24.51
C ILE A 208 -18.20 -2.01 25.51
N GLY A 209 -18.06 -1.71 26.81
CA GLY A 209 -18.82 -2.38 27.86
C GLY A 209 -20.33 -2.08 27.90
N ASN A 210 -20.78 -1.01 27.22
CA ASN A 210 -22.20 -0.68 27.13
C ASN A 210 -22.82 -1.29 25.85
N PRO A 211 -23.81 -2.20 25.97
CA PRO A 211 -24.35 -2.92 24.83
C PRO A 211 -25.09 -2.03 23.82
N ALA A 212 -25.72 -0.92 24.26
CA ALA A 212 -26.38 0.00 23.36
C ALA A 212 -25.38 0.79 22.50
N LEU A 213 -24.23 1.15 23.07
CA LEU A 213 -23.15 1.83 22.33
C LEU A 213 -22.44 0.85 21.39
N ALA A 214 -22.23 -0.40 21.81
CA ALA A 214 -21.68 -1.45 20.95
C ALA A 214 -22.64 -1.74 19.76
N GLY A 215 -23.95 -1.76 19.99
CA GLY A 215 -24.95 -1.86 18.93
C GLY A 215 -24.89 -0.70 17.95
N ALA A 216 -24.86 0.54 18.46
CA ALA A 216 -24.73 1.73 17.61
C ALA A 216 -23.44 1.76 16.77
N ALA A 217 -22.33 1.23 17.32
CA ALA A 217 -21.07 1.10 16.59
C ALA A 217 -21.19 0.12 15.41
N HIS A 218 -21.86 -1.03 15.61
CA HIS A 218 -22.13 -1.98 14.52
C HIS A 218 -23.05 -1.38 13.45
N ASP A 219 -24.13 -0.71 13.86
CA ASP A 219 -25.05 -0.04 12.93
C ASP A 219 -24.32 1.02 12.09
N TYR A 220 -23.43 1.79 12.71
CA TYR A 220 -22.61 2.78 12.01
C TYR A 220 -21.62 2.13 11.04
N ALA A 221 -20.96 1.03 11.42
CA ALA A 221 -20.07 0.29 10.52
C ALA A 221 -20.84 -0.25 9.30
N ALA A 222 -22.02 -0.83 9.50
CA ALA A 222 -22.88 -1.30 8.40
C ALA A 222 -23.32 -0.16 7.48
N PHE A 223 -23.64 1.02 8.04
CA PHE A 223 -23.93 2.21 7.26
C PHE A 223 -22.73 2.66 6.40
N LEU A 224 -21.51 2.61 6.93
CA LEU A 224 -20.30 2.97 6.19
C LEU A 224 -20.01 2.02 5.03
N ASP A 225 -20.19 0.71 5.23
CA ASP A 225 -20.01 -0.28 4.16
C ASP A 225 -21.05 -0.10 3.05
N ASP A 226 -22.31 0.11 3.41
CA ASP A 226 -23.36 0.42 2.44
C ASP A 226 -23.10 1.74 1.69
N LEU A 227 -22.59 2.76 2.38
CA LEU A 227 -22.18 4.02 1.76
C LEU A 227 -21.03 3.82 0.77
N ALA A 228 -20.04 3.00 1.12
CA ALA A 228 -18.91 2.66 0.28
C ALA A 228 -19.38 2.03 -1.04
N VAL A 229 -20.31 1.06 -0.96
CA VAL A 229 -20.85 0.35 -2.13
C VAL A 229 -21.71 1.27 -2.99
N ARG A 230 -22.58 2.10 -2.40
CA ARG A 230 -23.58 2.86 -3.16
C ARG A 230 -23.07 4.17 -3.73
N ARG A 231 -22.11 4.83 -3.07
CA ARG A 231 -21.76 6.23 -3.37
C ARG A 231 -20.32 6.46 -3.79
N ASP A 232 -19.44 5.46 -3.67
CA ASP A 232 -18.02 5.57 -4.05
C ASP A 232 -17.39 6.91 -3.60
N PRO A 233 -17.37 7.19 -2.29
CA PRO A 233 -17.01 8.50 -1.79
C PRO A 233 -15.56 8.85 -2.15
N LEU A 234 -15.38 10.08 -2.64
CA LEU A 234 -14.08 10.62 -3.00
C LEU A 234 -13.67 11.72 -2.02
N TRP A 235 -12.47 11.59 -1.48
CA TRP A 235 -11.77 12.68 -0.82
C TRP A 235 -11.00 13.49 -1.85
N ARG A 236 -11.03 14.82 -1.73
CA ARG A 236 -10.30 15.73 -2.61
C ARG A 236 -9.30 16.55 -1.81
N THR A 237 -8.06 16.56 -2.28
CA THR A 237 -7.01 17.45 -1.76
C THR A 237 -6.69 18.48 -2.84
N VAL A 238 -6.69 19.76 -2.47
CA VAL A 238 -6.20 20.84 -3.34
C VAL A 238 -4.88 21.35 -2.79
N THR A 239 -3.83 21.25 -3.61
CA THR A 239 -2.49 21.73 -3.27
C THR A 239 -2.03 22.74 -4.31
N VAL A 240 -1.62 23.91 -3.85
CA VAL A 240 -1.07 24.97 -4.68
C VAL A 240 0.43 25.01 -4.48
N ALA A 241 1.19 24.72 -5.52
CA ALA A 241 2.65 24.83 -5.52
C ALA A 241 3.05 26.20 -6.08
N VAL A 242 3.73 26.99 -5.26
CA VAL A 242 4.32 28.27 -5.67
C VAL A 242 5.81 28.09 -5.86
N THR A 243 6.39 28.84 -6.80
CA THR A 243 7.81 28.74 -7.12
C THR A 243 8.52 30.09 -7.02
N ALA A 244 9.79 30.05 -6.61
CA ALA A 244 10.72 31.16 -6.72
C ALA A 244 12.02 30.68 -7.37
N ALA A 245 12.61 31.52 -8.22
CA ALA A 245 13.87 31.25 -8.91
C ALA A 245 14.97 32.20 -8.43
N GLY A 246 16.23 31.80 -8.59
CA GLY A 246 17.42 32.61 -8.31
C GLY A 246 18.22 32.12 -7.10
N ASP A 247 19.50 32.48 -7.06
CA ASP A 247 20.46 31.87 -6.13
C ASP A 247 20.40 32.44 -4.71
N LYS A 248 19.86 33.65 -4.53
CA LYS A 248 19.83 34.37 -3.23
C LYS A 248 18.40 34.73 -2.85
N GLY A 249 18.02 34.44 -1.62
CA GLY A 249 16.72 34.83 -1.05
C GLY A 249 15.51 34.10 -1.65
N ARG A 250 15.71 33.07 -2.49
CA ARG A 250 14.62 32.29 -3.09
C ARG A 250 13.73 31.61 -2.05
N ASP A 251 14.29 31.15 -0.94
CA ASP A 251 13.55 30.44 0.12
C ASP A 251 12.61 31.41 0.85
N THR A 252 13.11 32.60 1.20
CA THR A 252 12.27 33.66 1.79
C THR A 252 11.21 34.17 0.82
N GLU A 253 11.56 34.28 -0.47
CA GLU A 253 10.62 34.72 -1.50
C GLU A 253 9.53 33.69 -1.78
N VAL A 254 9.85 32.39 -1.82
CA VAL A 254 8.85 31.35 -2.06
C VAL A 254 7.87 31.24 -0.89
N LEU A 255 8.35 31.38 0.35
CA LEU A 255 7.49 31.40 1.54
C LEU A 255 6.57 32.62 1.54
N ARG A 256 7.09 33.80 1.23
CA ARG A 256 6.28 35.03 1.07
C ARG A 256 5.21 34.87 -0.01
N ARG A 257 5.54 34.25 -1.15
CA ARG A 257 4.56 33.94 -2.21
C ARG A 257 3.51 32.93 -1.75
N ALA A 258 3.90 31.93 -0.95
CA ALA A 258 2.99 30.93 -0.41
C ALA A 258 2.00 31.58 0.57
N GLU A 259 2.48 32.45 1.47
CA GLU A 259 1.64 33.20 2.40
C GLU A 259 0.68 34.15 1.68
N HIS A 260 1.14 34.83 0.62
CA HIS A 260 0.29 35.66 -0.23
C HIS A 260 -0.80 34.83 -0.92
N ALA A 261 -0.45 33.68 -1.48
CA ALA A 261 -1.42 32.77 -2.10
C ALA A 261 -2.42 32.22 -1.08
N ALA A 262 -1.97 31.78 0.08
CA ALA A 262 -2.82 31.31 1.18
C ALA A 262 -3.80 32.42 1.62
N SER A 263 -3.30 33.64 1.86
CA SER A 263 -4.15 34.78 2.26
C SER A 263 -5.18 35.14 1.20
N ALA A 264 -4.79 35.16 -0.08
CA ALA A 264 -5.69 35.46 -1.19
C ALA A 264 -6.78 34.41 -1.36
N LEU A 265 -6.43 33.13 -1.26
CA LEU A 265 -7.37 32.01 -1.34
C LEU A 265 -8.27 31.92 -0.09
N SER A 266 -7.75 32.25 1.09
CA SER A 266 -8.52 32.35 2.33
C SER A 266 -9.60 33.43 2.23
N ALA A 267 -9.29 34.57 1.61
CA ALA A 267 -10.27 35.61 1.30
C ALA A 267 -11.39 35.16 0.35
N LEU A 268 -11.21 34.07 -0.40
CA LEU A 268 -12.25 33.43 -1.22
C LEU A 268 -13.14 32.47 -0.43
N GLY A 269 -12.90 32.32 0.88
CA GLY A 269 -13.64 31.42 1.77
C GLY A 269 -13.09 30.00 1.83
N ALA A 270 -11.91 29.74 1.24
CA ALA A 270 -11.21 28.47 1.44
C ALA A 270 -10.49 28.48 2.79
N GLN A 271 -10.35 27.32 3.42
CA GLN A 271 -9.39 27.16 4.51
C GLN A 271 -8.05 26.83 3.87
N THR A 272 -7.01 27.58 4.24
CA THR A 272 -5.69 27.44 3.63
C THR A 272 -4.58 27.40 4.66
N ALA A 273 -3.53 26.64 4.39
CA ALA A 273 -2.33 26.62 5.21
C ALA A 273 -1.09 26.45 4.32
N VAL A 274 -0.06 27.27 4.56
CA VAL A 274 1.29 26.99 4.04
C VAL A 274 1.80 25.76 4.77
N LEU A 275 2.27 24.76 4.04
CA LEU A 275 2.73 23.50 4.61
C LEU A 275 4.15 23.64 5.12
N ASP A 276 4.36 23.28 6.39
CA ASP A 276 5.69 23.05 6.96
C ASP A 276 6.34 21.79 6.36
N GLY A 277 7.60 21.53 6.73
CA GLY A 277 8.37 20.41 6.17
C GLY A 277 7.68 19.07 6.35
N GLY A 278 7.18 18.77 7.55
CA GLY A 278 6.57 17.48 7.86
C GLY A 278 5.25 17.27 7.13
N ARG A 279 4.42 18.31 7.01
CA ARG A 279 3.16 18.26 6.26
C ARG A 279 3.37 18.25 4.75
N ALA A 280 4.37 18.97 4.24
CA ALA A 280 4.77 18.91 2.84
C ALA A 280 5.24 17.49 2.48
N ALA A 281 6.07 16.88 3.32
CA ALA A 281 6.50 15.49 3.17
C ALA A 281 5.31 14.52 3.21
N ALA A 282 4.34 14.74 4.09
CA ALA A 282 3.11 13.94 4.13
C ALA A 282 2.34 14.03 2.82
N VAL A 283 2.06 15.23 2.31
CA VAL A 283 1.32 15.42 1.04
C VAL A 283 2.05 14.79 -0.16
N LEU A 284 3.37 14.96 -0.23
CA LEU A 284 4.17 14.33 -1.28
C LEU A 284 4.14 12.80 -1.19
N ALA A 285 4.22 12.24 0.02
CA ALA A 285 4.10 10.80 0.23
C ALA A 285 2.74 10.27 -0.24
N CYS A 286 1.63 10.96 0.08
CA CYS A 286 0.28 10.59 -0.39
C CYS A 286 0.15 10.63 -1.91
N ALA A 287 0.86 11.54 -2.57
CA ALA A 287 0.86 11.62 -4.02
C ALA A 287 1.56 10.42 -4.66
N THR A 288 2.54 9.83 -3.97
CA THR A 288 3.27 8.63 -4.43
C THR A 288 2.66 7.30 -3.97
N ASP A 289 2.00 7.29 -2.82
CA ASP A 289 1.31 6.13 -2.26
C ASP A 289 -0.10 6.53 -1.81
N PRO A 290 -1.10 6.38 -2.69
CA PRO A 290 -2.47 6.80 -2.42
C PRO A 290 -3.21 5.89 -1.43
N TYR A 291 -2.64 4.73 -1.06
CA TYR A 291 -3.28 3.77 -0.16
C TYR A 291 -2.77 3.86 1.27
N THR A 292 -1.68 4.59 1.51
CA THR A 292 -1.22 4.87 2.86
C THR A 292 -2.05 6.00 3.47
N PRO A 293 -2.59 5.83 4.69
CA PRO A 293 -3.30 6.89 5.39
C PRO A 293 -2.30 7.98 5.80
N SER A 294 -2.09 8.93 4.90
CA SER A 294 -1.46 10.19 5.21
C SER A 294 -2.29 11.30 4.59
N ASP A 295 -2.32 12.44 5.26
CA ASP A 295 -2.78 13.71 4.74
C ASP A 295 -1.95 14.81 5.40
N ALA A 296 -2.21 16.07 5.07
CA ALA A 296 -1.51 17.20 5.69
C ALA A 296 -1.81 17.37 7.20
N SER A 297 -2.77 16.61 7.77
CA SER A 297 -3.04 16.64 9.21
C SER A 297 -2.02 15.84 10.01
N TRP A 298 -1.41 14.82 9.39
CA TRP A 298 -0.38 13.97 10.00
C TRP A 298 1.01 14.29 9.46
N ALA A 299 1.76 15.13 10.17
CA ALA A 299 3.13 15.47 9.79
C ALA A 299 4.03 14.21 9.80
N ARG A 300 4.89 14.09 8.78
CA ARG A 300 5.91 13.04 8.70
C ARG A 300 7.27 13.56 9.14
N ALA A 301 8.14 12.66 9.59
CA ALA A 301 9.57 12.96 9.69
C ALA A 301 10.11 13.31 8.30
N LEU A 302 11.00 14.31 8.26
CA LEU A 302 11.70 14.67 7.03
C LEU A 302 12.63 13.53 6.56
N PRO A 303 13.00 13.47 5.27
CA PRO A 303 13.85 12.40 4.72
C PRO A 303 15.20 12.22 5.44
N ASP A 304 15.72 13.28 6.04
CA ASP A 304 16.98 13.34 6.79
C ASP A 304 16.81 13.21 8.32
N GLN A 305 15.56 13.19 8.80
CA GLN A 305 15.25 13.02 10.22
C GLN A 305 15.06 11.55 10.59
N ALA A 306 15.64 11.14 11.71
CA ALA A 306 15.44 9.80 12.25
C ALA A 306 13.98 9.61 12.70
N VAL A 307 13.34 8.55 12.21
CA VAL A 307 12.00 8.16 12.68
C VAL A 307 12.14 7.55 14.07
N THR A 308 11.83 8.34 15.10
CA THR A 308 11.71 7.81 16.46
C THR A 308 10.32 7.24 16.65
N GLY A 309 10.22 6.07 17.28
CA GLY A 309 8.93 5.58 17.79
C GLY A 309 8.38 6.51 18.88
N PRO A 310 7.11 6.37 19.27
CA PRO A 310 6.64 7.02 20.50
C PRO A 310 7.58 6.57 21.62
N GLY A 311 8.29 7.53 22.22
CA GLY A 311 9.09 7.26 23.40
C GLY A 311 8.17 6.77 24.51
N ASP A 312 8.60 5.72 25.20
CA ASP A 312 7.95 5.24 26.44
C ASP A 312 7.79 6.36 27.47
#